data_AF-A0A561BQJ4-F1
#
_entry.id   AF-A0A561BQJ4-F1
#
_cell.length_a   1.000
_cell.length_b   1.000
_cell.length_c   1.000
_cell.angle_alpha   90.00
_cell.angle_beta   90.00
_cell.angle_gamma   90.00
#
_symmetry.space_group_name_H-M   'P 1'
#
loop_
_entity.id
_entity.type
_entity.pdbx_description
1 polymer ?
#
loop_
_entity_poly.entity_id
_entity_poly.type
_entity_poly.pdbx_seq_one_letter_code
_entity_poly.pdbx_strand_id
1 'polypeptide(L)' 'MSKMLVPTTRRRVRNERGAITAEYGVTMVAACGLGGILIGLLKSDAMLAVLKAIINWALQSAGIEGVQF' A
#
# COMPACT_ATOMS: atom_id res chain seq x y z
N MET A 1 -43.08 -15.47 -48.46
CA MET A 1 -41.79 -14.74 -48.42
C MET A 1 -41.35 -14.63 -46.95
N SER A 2 -40.61 -15.61 -46.45
CA SER A 2 -40.22 -15.69 -45.04
C SER A 2 -38.86 -15.02 -44.85
N LYS A 3 -38.83 -13.88 -44.15
CA LYS A 3 -37.58 -13.26 -43.72
C LYS A 3 -37.01 -14.02 -42.53
N MET A 4 -35.82 -14.59 -42.71
CA MET A 4 -35.07 -15.29 -41.67
C MET A 4 -34.48 -14.25 -40.71
N LEU A 5 -34.92 -14.25 -39.45
CA LEU A 5 -34.33 -13.44 -38.39
C LEU A 5 -32.99 -14.05 -37.99
N VAL A 6 -31.89 -13.45 -38.46
CA VAL A 6 -30.54 -13.79 -38.00
C VAL A 6 -30.37 -13.21 -36.60
N PRO A 7 -30.11 -14.02 -35.56
CA PRO A 7 -29.75 -13.50 -34.26
C PRO A 7 -28.36 -12.87 -34.37
N THR A 8 -28.31 -11.54 -34.50
CA THR A 8 -27.07 -10.79 -34.31
C THR A 8 -26.71 -10.84 -32.83
N THR A 9 -26.02 -11.90 -32.41
CA THR A 9 -25.32 -11.91 -31.12
C THR A 9 -24.27 -10.82 -31.21
N ARG A 10 -24.62 -9.61 -30.76
CA ARG A 10 -23.71 -8.49 -30.60
C ARG A 10 -22.70 -8.88 -29.54
N ARG A 11 -21.64 -9.59 -29.95
CA ARG A 11 -20.45 -9.84 -29.14
C ARG A 11 -20.00 -8.47 -28.66
N ARG A 12 -20.24 -8.15 -27.39
CA ARG A 12 -19.65 -6.98 -26.76
C ARG A 12 -18.15 -7.24 -26.79
N VAL A 13 -17.47 -6.73 -27.80
CA VAL A 13 -16.02 -6.59 -27.78
C VAL A 13 -15.77 -5.65 -26.61
N ARG A 14 -15.44 -6.22 -25.45
CA ARG A 14 -15.16 -5.48 -24.24
C ARG A 14 -13.93 -4.65 -24.57
N ASN A 15 -14.14 -3.36 -24.79
CA ASN A 15 -13.09 -2.42 -25.12
C ASN A 15 -12.06 -2.49 -23.99
N GLU A 16 -10.80 -2.81 -24.30
CA GLU A 16 -9.71 -2.89 -23.30
C GLU A 16 -9.36 -1.50 -22.73
N ARG A 17 -9.94 -0.44 -23.30
CA ARG A 17 -9.90 0.92 -22.76
C ARG A 17 -10.51 0.93 -21.35
N GLY A 18 -9.64 1.05 -20.35
CA GLY A 18 -9.95 1.02 -18.93
C GLY A 18 -9.30 -0.14 -18.16
N ALA A 19 -8.93 -1.23 -18.85
CA ALA A 19 -8.18 -2.33 -18.24
C ALA A 19 -6.79 -1.87 -17.78
N ILE A 20 -6.09 -1.12 -18.63
CA ILE A 20 -4.77 -0.55 -18.30
C ILE A 20 -4.87 0.38 -17.08
N THR A 21 -5.88 1.25 -16.99
CA THR A 21 -6.08 2.13 -15.82
C THR A 21 -6.40 1.33 -14.56
N ALA A 22 -7.17 0.25 -14.67
CA ALA A 22 -7.46 -0.63 -13.55
C ALA A 22 -6.20 -1.38 -13.05
N GLU A 23 -5.33 -1.83 -13.95
CA GLU A 23 -4.04 -2.46 -13.60
C GLU A 23 -3.13 -1.52 -12.81
N TYR A 24 -2.98 -0.26 -13.27
CA TYR A 24 -2.25 0.75 -12.50
C TYR A 24 -2.92 1.07 -11.16
N GLY A 25 -4.26 1.09 -11.11
CA GLY A 25 -5.00 1.27 -9.86
C GLY A 25 -4.72 0.15 -8.84
N VAL A 26 -4.77 -1.10 -9.28
CA VAL A 26 -4.54 -2.27 -8.42
C VAL A 26 -3.10 -2.34 -7.94
N THR A 27 -2.11 -2.02 -8.79
CA THR A 27 -0.70 -2.00 -8.39
C THR A 27 -0.42 -0.92 -7.35
N MET A 28 -1.02 0.27 -7.49
CA MET A 28 -0.93 1.33 -6.48
C MET A 28 -1.57 0.92 -5.15
N VAL A 29 -2.75 0.29 -5.18
CA VAL A 29 -3.41 -0.20 -3.95
C VAL A 29 -2.57 -1.27 -3.27
N ALA A 30 -1.97 -2.20 -4.04
CA ALA A 30 -1.07 -3.21 -3.49
C ALA A 30 0.18 -2.59 -2.84
N ALA A 31 0.79 -1.59 -3.48
CA ALA A 31 1.93 -0.85 -2.93
C ALA A 31 1.56 -0.10 -1.65
N CYS A 32 0.42 0.60 -1.63
CA CYS A 32 -0.11 1.26 -0.44
C CYS A 32 -0.38 0.28 0.70
N GLY A 33 -0.87 -0.93 0.39
CA GLY A 33 -1.06 -2.01 1.38
C GLY A 33 0.24 -2.38 2.09
N LEU A 34 1.33 -2.58 1.34
CA LEU A 34 2.66 -2.79 1.92
C LEU A 34 3.14 -1.60 2.75
N GLY A 35 2.91 -0.37 2.27
CA GLY A 35 3.20 0.85 3.03
C GLY A 35 2.47 0.91 4.37
N GLY A 36 1.20 0.49 4.40
CA GLY A 36 0.42 0.38 5.64
C GLY A 36 1.03 -0.60 6.65
N ILE A 37 1.55 -1.74 6.18
CA ILE A 37 2.27 -2.70 7.04
C ILE A 37 3.52 -2.05 7.64
N LEU A 38 4.31 -1.34 6.82
CA LEU A 38 5.51 -0.65 7.29
C LEU A 38 5.17 0.41 8.35
N ILE A 39 4.10 1.18 8.16
CA ILE A 39 3.63 2.16 9.15
C ILE A 39 3.23 1.47 10.45
N GLY A 40 2.55 0.33 10.37
CA GLY A 40 2.21 -0.48 11.55
C GLY A 40 3.46 -0.93 12.31
N LEU A 41 4.48 -1.41 11.61
CA LEU A 41 5.76 -1.79 12.22
C LEU A 41 6.47 -0.60 12.87
N LEU A 42 6.49 0.56 12.20
CA LEU A 42 7.11 1.78 12.73
C LEU A 42 6.41 2.30 13.99
N LYS A 43 5.09 2.12 14.09
CA LYS A 43 4.30 2.50 15.28
C LYS A 43 4.32 1.45 16.40
N SER A 44 4.97 0.31 16.20
CA SER A 44 5.01 -0.75 17.21
C SER A 44 5.81 -0.34 18.45
N ASP A 45 5.44 -0.90 19.60
CA ASP A 45 6.15 -0.68 20.86
C ASP A 45 7.62 -1.12 20.78
N ALA A 46 7.91 -2.16 19.98
CA ALA A 46 9.28 -2.61 19.72
C ALA A 46 10.11 -1.53 19.02
N MET A 47 9.58 -0.88 17.99
CA MET A 47 10.28 0.20 17.28
C MET A 47 10.46 1.43 18.19
N LEU A 48 9.45 1.77 18.99
CA LEU A 48 9.55 2.85 19.97
C LEU A 48 10.62 2.57 21.03
N ALA A 49 10.73 1.33 21.52
CA ALA A 49 11.77 0.93 22.47
C ALA A 49 13.17 1.07 21.86
N VAL A 50 13.36 0.63 20.61
CA VAL A 50 14.62 0.80 19.88
C VAL A 50 14.97 2.28 19.72
N LEU A 51 14.00 3.12 19.34
CA LEU A 51 14.22 4.55 19.20
C LEU A 51 14.62 5.21 20.53
N LYS A 52 13.93 4.87 21.63
CA LYS A 52 14.30 5.33 22.98
C LYS A 52 15.71 4.91 23.36
N ALA A 53 16.12 3.68 23.04
CA ALA A 53 17.47 3.19 23.31
C ALA A 53 18.53 3.97 22.53
N ILE A 54 18.30 4.25 21.25
CA ILE A 54 19.21 5.05 20.41
C ILE A 54 19.34 6.48 20.96
N ILE A 55 18.22 7.10 21.34
CA ILE A 55 18.23 8.46 21.92
C ILE A 55 19.00 8.47 23.24
N ASN A 56 18.76 7.51 24.12
CA ASN A 56 19.47 7.41 25.39
C ASN A 56 20.98 7.23 25.19
N TRP A 57 21.38 6.41 24.21
CA TRP A 57 22.79 6.23 23.87
C TRP A 57 23.44 7.54 23.38
N ALA A 58 22.73 8.28 22.52
CA ALA A 58 23.20 9.58 22.04
C ALA A 58 23.33 10.61 23.19
N LEU A 59 22.36 10.66 24.10
CA LEU A 59 22.38 11.58 25.25
C LEU A 59 23.51 11.25 26.23
N GLN A 60 23.73 9.96 26.51
CA GLN A 60 24.87 9.51 27.32
C GLN A 60 26.19 9.89 26.68
N SER A 61 26.33 9.73 25.36
CA SER A 61 27.55 10.14 24.64
C SER A 61 27.81 11.66 24.70
N ALA A 62 26.76 12.45 24.88
CA ALA A 62 26.83 13.90 25.04
C ALA A 62 27.03 14.35 26.51
N GLY A 63 27.15 13.42 27.47
CA GLY A 63 27.35 13.73 28.88
C GLY A 63 26.08 14.13 29.64
N ILE A 64 24.89 13.84 29.08
CA ILE A 64 23.61 14.08 29.74
C ILE A 64 23.12 12.77 30.35
N GLU A 65 23.04 12.71 31.69
CA GLU A 65 22.61 11.52 32.41
C GLU A 65 21.08 11.37 32.39
N GLY A 66 20.59 10.47 31.53
CA GLY A 66 19.31 9.77 31.67
C GLY A 66 18.04 10.62 31.51
N VAL A 67 17.40 10.55 30.34
CA VAL A 67 16.02 11.03 30.18
C VAL A 67 15.05 9.87 30.42
N GLN A 68 14.28 9.95 31.50
CA GLN A 68 13.17 9.03 31.81
C GLN A 68 11.98 9.40 30.91
N PHE A 69 11.79 8.69 29.79
CA PHE A 69 10.66 8.86 28.86
C PHE A 69 9.52 7.87 29.11
#